data_AF-A0A4Z0R979-F1
#
_entry.id   AF-A0A4Z0R979-F1
#
_cell.length_a   1.000
_cell.length_b   1.000
_cell.length_c   1.000
_cell.angle_alpha   90.00
_cell.angle_beta   90.00
_cell.angle_gamma   90.00
#
_symmetry.space_group_name_H-M   'P 1'
#
loop_
_entity.id
_entity.type
_entity.pdbx_description
1 polymer ?
#
loop_
_entity_poly.entity_id
_entity_poly.type
_entity_poly.pdbx_seq_one_letter_code
_entity_poly.pdbx_strand_id
1 'polypeptide(L)'
;MDYARYIVQAGDTIYKISKAYAVEMAQIIQLNHLKHPDRIYAGQVLLLPVLATHEPTDEEIPEPNFTYAMWLYDAYAGKDSELTAVTTYLYQAVLLDRPEFDALLRPIAYDELQHLEKLALALRHLGVDPRYGSLSSGHWVDWRSNFINYTSELCVLLDINIADEAKAHREYLELAQRIPIPEIQCILTEIAADEERHYYLFCQAKQQYCGECAPGPSLPPCSPPPMYTPIETPETPGTPEMPPNLPGPHEGGKG
;
A
#
# COMPACT_ATOMS: atom_id res chain seq x y z
N MET A 1 37.79 10.71 -1.42
CA MET A 1 36.38 11.09 -1.60
C MET A 1 36.25 12.50 -1.08
N ASP A 2 35.84 13.43 -1.93
CA ASP A 2 35.62 14.81 -1.52
C ASP A 2 34.23 14.92 -0.87
N TYR A 3 34.14 15.73 0.18
CA TYR A 3 32.93 15.92 0.95
C TYR A 3 32.72 17.40 1.24
N ALA A 4 31.47 17.83 1.20
CA ALA A 4 31.03 19.15 1.63
C ALA A 4 30.59 19.08 3.09
N ARG A 5 30.78 20.16 3.85
CA ARG A 5 30.27 20.27 5.22
C ARG A 5 28.96 21.05 5.20
N TYR A 6 27.93 20.48 5.79
CA TYR A 6 26.63 21.12 5.99
C TYR A 6 26.35 21.27 7.49
N ILE A 7 25.86 22.44 7.89
CA ILE A 7 25.44 22.69 9.27
C ILE A 7 23.93 22.57 9.30
N VAL A 8 23.43 21.57 10.02
CA VAL A 8 22.00 21.30 10.19
C VAL A 8 21.30 22.52 10.79
N GLN A 9 20.20 22.92 10.18
CA GLN A 9 19.33 24.02 10.61
C GLN A 9 18.12 23.48 11.38
N ALA A 10 17.45 24.35 12.13
CA ALA A 10 16.22 23.97 12.82
C ALA A 10 15.13 23.57 11.80
N GLY A 11 14.59 22.35 11.96
CA GLY A 11 13.55 21.80 11.07
C GLY A 11 14.07 20.97 9.89
N ASP A 12 15.39 20.79 9.77
CA ASP A 12 15.99 19.88 8.82
C ASP A 12 15.72 18.41 9.17
N THR A 13 15.68 17.60 8.13
CA THR A 13 15.71 16.14 8.21
C THR A 13 16.75 15.63 7.22
N ILE A 14 17.28 14.42 7.42
CA ILE A 14 18.20 13.80 6.45
C ILE A 14 17.57 13.77 5.05
N TYR A 15 16.26 13.53 4.94
CA TYR A 15 15.51 13.60 3.68
C TYR A 15 15.52 15.00 3.03
N LYS A 16 15.29 16.06 3.81
CA LYS A 16 15.31 17.43 3.27
C LYS A 16 16.70 17.82 2.78
N ILE A 17 17.73 17.42 3.52
CA ILE A 17 19.13 17.69 3.19
C ILE A 17 19.56 16.88 1.96
N SER A 18 19.24 15.58 1.93
CA SER A 18 19.54 14.69 0.80
C SER A 18 18.96 15.25 -0.50
N LYS A 19 17.70 15.68 -0.45
CA LYS A 19 17.01 16.29 -1.59
C LYS A 19 17.59 17.63 -2.00
N ALA A 20 17.90 18.51 -1.04
CA ALA A 20 18.44 19.85 -1.32
C ALA A 20 19.83 19.79 -1.97
N TYR A 21 20.61 18.76 -1.66
CA TYR A 21 21.98 18.59 -2.14
C TYR A 21 22.12 17.51 -3.22
N ALA A 22 21.00 16.91 -3.65
CA ALA A 22 20.95 15.81 -4.62
C ALA A 22 21.91 14.67 -4.25
N VAL A 23 21.95 14.28 -2.97
CA VAL A 23 22.79 13.19 -2.47
C VAL A 23 21.91 12.15 -1.79
N GLU A 24 22.30 10.88 -1.84
CA GLU A 24 21.55 9.80 -1.22
C GLU A 24 21.49 9.90 0.32
N MET A 25 20.31 9.69 0.91
CA MET A 25 20.16 9.65 2.37
C MET A 25 21.09 8.61 3.00
N ALA A 26 21.14 7.42 2.40
CA ALA A 26 21.98 6.31 2.87
C ALA A 26 23.47 6.69 2.88
N GLN A 27 23.91 7.46 1.88
CA GLN A 27 25.29 7.93 1.81
C GLN A 27 25.59 8.96 2.90
N ILE A 28 24.67 9.90 3.17
CA ILE A 28 24.83 10.84 4.31
C ILE A 28 24.92 10.05 5.63
N ILE A 29 24.03 9.08 5.84
CA ILE A 29 23.97 8.27 7.06
C ILE A 29 25.26 7.50 7.27
N GLN A 30 25.73 6.80 6.23
CA GLN A 30 26.94 5.99 6.27
C GLN A 30 28.20 6.85 6.47
N LEU A 31 28.32 7.95 5.72
CA LEU A 31 29.47 8.86 5.76
C LEU A 31 29.63 9.54 7.12
N ASN A 32 28.51 9.82 7.80
CA ASN A 32 28.51 10.44 9.12
C ASN A 32 28.37 9.45 10.27
N HIS A 33 28.33 8.14 9.98
CA HIS A 33 28.13 7.09 10.97
C HIS A 33 26.91 7.34 11.89
N LEU A 34 25.81 7.83 11.31
CA LEU A 34 24.60 8.16 12.07
C LEU A 34 23.90 6.88 12.52
N LYS A 35 23.88 6.64 13.83
CA LYS A 35 23.19 5.50 14.43
C LYS A 35 21.67 5.67 14.48
N HIS A 36 21.20 6.92 14.47
CA HIS A 36 19.78 7.27 14.49
C HIS A 36 19.54 8.37 13.44
N PRO A 37 19.29 8.01 12.17
CA PRO A 37 19.15 8.96 11.06
C PRO A 37 18.04 10.01 11.26
N ASP A 38 16.98 9.65 11.98
CA ASP A 38 15.85 10.54 12.27
C ASP A 38 16.18 11.59 13.38
N ARG A 39 17.38 11.55 13.95
CA ARG A 39 17.80 12.38 15.08
C ARG A 39 19.04 13.19 14.74
N ILE A 40 18.85 14.21 13.92
CA ILE A 40 19.84 15.27 13.70
C ILE A 40 19.45 16.53 14.45
N TYR A 41 20.44 17.29 14.92
CA TYR A 41 20.23 18.47 15.75
C TYR A 41 20.69 19.73 15.04
N ALA A 42 19.95 20.83 15.20
CA ALA A 42 20.39 22.13 14.71
C ALA A 42 21.80 22.46 15.25
N GLY A 43 22.70 22.90 14.37
CA GLY A 43 24.11 23.13 14.65
C GLY A 43 25.01 21.92 14.47
N GLN A 44 24.46 20.71 14.28
CA GLN A 44 25.25 19.51 13.95
C GLN A 44 25.89 19.66 12.57
N VAL A 45 27.15 19.28 12.43
CA VAL A 45 27.84 19.23 11.13
C VAL A 45 27.66 17.84 10.52
N LEU A 46 27.15 17.80 9.29
CA LEU A 46 27.10 16.61 8.45
C LEU A 46 28.07 16.75 7.27
N LEU A 47 28.74 15.65 6.95
CA LEU A 47 29.52 15.45 5.74
C LEU A 47 28.57 14.99 4.63
N LEU A 48 28.49 15.74 3.55
CA LEU A 48 27.73 15.37 2.36
C LEU A 48 28.72 14.91 1.29
N PRO A 49 28.48 13.80 0.59
CA PRO A 49 29.33 13.39 -0.53
C PRO A 49 29.27 14.45 -1.64
N VAL A 50 30.42 14.88 -2.16
CA VAL A 50 30.45 15.74 -3.35
C VAL A 50 30.29 14.83 -4.56
N LEU A 51 29.12 14.85 -5.19
CA LEU A 51 28.94 14.14 -6.45
C LEU A 51 29.77 14.84 -7.52
N ALA A 52 30.83 14.16 -7.98
CA ALA A 52 31.29 14.35 -9.34
C ALA A 52 30.08 14.02 -10.23
N THR A 53 29.57 15.01 -10.95
CA THR A 53 28.39 14.95 -11.84
C THR A 53 28.14 13.53 -12.34
N HIS A 54 27.24 12.82 -11.67
CA HIS A 54 26.79 11.51 -12.12
C HIS A 54 25.76 11.81 -13.21
N GLU A 55 26.03 11.38 -14.43
CA GLU A 55 24.94 11.23 -15.38
C GLU A 55 23.94 10.23 -14.78
N PRO A 56 22.63 10.47 -14.89
CA PRO A 56 21.63 9.62 -14.25
C PRO A 56 21.81 8.19 -14.76
N THR A 57 22.13 7.26 -13.87
CA THR A 57 22.12 5.83 -14.15
C THR A 57 20.66 5.36 -14.17
N ASP A 58 20.30 4.50 -15.13
CA ASP A 58 18.96 3.99 -15.44
C ASP A 58 18.23 3.19 -14.30
N GLU A 59 18.68 3.25 -13.05
CA GLU A 59 18.21 2.39 -11.95
C GLU A 59 17.59 3.12 -10.74
N GLU A 60 17.47 4.45 -10.75
CA GLU A 60 16.90 5.21 -9.63
C GLU A 60 15.43 5.55 -9.86
N ILE A 61 14.53 5.18 -8.93
CA ILE A 61 13.10 5.50 -9.04
C ILE A 61 12.92 7.01 -8.86
N PRO A 62 12.33 7.72 -9.84
CA PRO A 62 12.24 9.16 -9.78
C PRO A 62 11.29 9.61 -8.65
N GLU A 63 11.63 10.70 -7.97
CA GLU A 63 10.68 11.38 -7.08
C GLU A 63 9.54 12.03 -7.90
N PRO A 64 8.28 12.04 -7.42
CA PRO A 64 7.83 11.60 -6.09
C PRO A 64 7.45 10.10 -5.98
N ASN A 65 7.69 9.28 -7.00
CA ASN A 65 7.25 7.88 -7.01
C ASN A 65 7.91 7.07 -5.89
N PHE A 66 9.17 7.36 -5.56
CA PHE A 66 9.84 6.77 -4.41
C PHE A 66 9.09 7.07 -3.11
N THR A 67 8.75 8.34 -2.87
CA THR A 67 7.96 8.76 -1.70
C THR A 67 6.59 8.05 -1.64
N TYR A 68 5.91 7.90 -2.77
CA TYR A 68 4.63 7.20 -2.83
C TYR A 68 4.79 5.70 -2.52
N ALA A 69 5.81 5.06 -3.08
CA ALA A 69 6.10 3.66 -2.82
C ALA A 69 6.38 3.42 -1.33
N MET A 70 7.11 4.33 -0.66
CA MET A 70 7.33 4.25 0.78
C MET A 70 6.03 4.20 1.59
N TRP A 71 5.02 4.99 1.22
CA TRP A 71 3.73 4.98 1.91
C TRP A 71 2.94 3.71 1.61
N LEU A 72 2.96 3.25 0.35
CA LEU A 72 2.26 2.03 -0.05
C LEU A 72 2.87 0.77 0.56
N TYR A 73 4.19 0.71 0.79
CA TYR A 73 4.81 -0.43 1.47
C TYR A 73 4.29 -0.64 2.90
N ASP A 74 3.95 0.44 3.61
CA ASP A 74 3.40 0.34 4.97
C ASP A 74 2.00 -0.28 4.97
N ALA A 75 1.13 0.16 4.04
CA ALA A 75 -0.19 -0.41 3.83
C ALA A 75 -0.13 -1.85 3.25
N TYR A 76 0.89 -2.16 2.44
CA TYR A 76 1.08 -3.46 1.82
C TYR A 76 1.49 -4.54 2.84
N ALA A 77 2.59 -4.28 3.57
CA ALA A 77 3.25 -5.30 4.39
C ALA A 77 3.91 -4.73 5.67
N GLY A 78 3.37 -3.64 6.20
CA GLY A 78 3.67 -3.12 7.53
C GLY A 78 2.98 -3.90 8.67
N LYS A 79 2.91 -3.26 9.83
CA LYS A 79 2.24 -3.86 11.01
C LYS A 79 0.71 -3.79 10.88
N ASP A 80 0.19 -2.63 10.49
CA ASP A 80 -1.24 -2.40 10.30
C ASP A 80 -1.48 -2.36 8.79
N SER A 81 -1.45 -3.53 8.14
CA SER A 81 -1.33 -3.67 6.69
C SER A 81 -2.18 -4.82 6.15
N GLU A 82 -2.37 -4.88 4.84
CA GLU A 82 -3.14 -5.94 4.16
C GLU A 82 -2.58 -7.34 4.43
N LEU A 83 -1.26 -7.53 4.36
CA LEU A 83 -0.66 -8.82 4.68
C LEU A 83 -0.93 -9.23 6.14
N THR A 84 -0.93 -8.27 7.07
CA THR A 84 -1.29 -8.54 8.47
C THR A 84 -2.77 -8.86 8.61
N ALA A 85 -3.67 -8.17 7.90
CA ALA A 85 -5.10 -8.44 7.92
C ALA A 85 -5.44 -9.84 7.35
N VAL A 86 -4.93 -10.18 6.15
CA VAL A 86 -5.06 -11.52 5.53
C VAL A 86 -4.68 -12.62 6.53
N THR A 87 -3.48 -12.51 7.10
CA THR A 87 -2.94 -13.56 7.97
C THR A 87 -3.67 -13.61 9.31
N THR A 88 -4.12 -12.47 9.82
CA THR A 88 -4.91 -12.36 11.06
C THR A 88 -6.27 -13.02 10.87
N TYR A 89 -7.04 -12.67 9.84
CA TYR A 89 -8.40 -13.19 9.66
C TYR A 89 -8.42 -14.67 9.29
N LEU A 90 -7.45 -15.16 8.51
CA LEU A 90 -7.28 -16.60 8.28
C LEU A 90 -6.96 -17.36 9.58
N TYR A 91 -6.08 -16.81 10.43
CA TYR A 91 -5.77 -17.40 11.73
C TYR A 91 -7.00 -17.44 12.64
N GLN A 92 -7.71 -16.32 12.75
CA GLN A 92 -8.91 -16.20 13.59
C GLN A 92 -10.03 -17.14 13.13
N ALA A 93 -10.23 -17.31 11.82
CA ALA A 93 -11.22 -18.24 11.27
C ALA A 93 -10.93 -19.68 11.70
N VAL A 94 -9.66 -20.08 11.69
CA VAL A 94 -9.22 -21.41 12.17
C VAL A 94 -9.33 -21.50 13.69
N LEU A 95 -8.98 -20.44 14.43
CA LEU A 95 -8.98 -20.44 15.88
C LEU A 95 -10.39 -20.56 16.47
N LEU A 96 -11.37 -19.85 15.90
CA LEU A 96 -12.74 -19.84 16.42
C LEU A 96 -13.50 -21.12 16.06
N ASP A 97 -13.16 -21.76 14.94
CA ASP A 97 -13.68 -23.07 14.50
C ASP A 97 -15.22 -23.21 14.61
N ARG A 98 -15.94 -22.21 14.08
CA ARG A 98 -17.41 -22.23 14.00
C ARG A 98 -17.90 -21.72 12.64
N PRO A 99 -18.96 -22.32 12.06
CA PRO A 99 -19.46 -21.95 10.74
C PRO A 99 -19.81 -20.46 10.60
N GLU A 100 -20.39 -19.86 11.64
CA GLU A 100 -20.78 -18.45 11.64
C GLU A 100 -19.57 -17.49 11.54
N PHE A 101 -18.44 -17.84 12.15
CA PHE A 101 -17.23 -17.03 12.12
C PHE A 101 -16.38 -17.36 10.89
N ASP A 102 -16.43 -18.60 10.40
CA ASP A 102 -15.82 -18.97 9.12
C ASP A 102 -16.45 -18.19 7.96
N ALA A 103 -17.79 -18.08 7.95
CA ALA A 103 -18.56 -17.30 6.98
C ALA A 103 -18.37 -15.78 7.08
N LEU A 104 -17.80 -15.29 8.19
CA LEU A 104 -17.46 -13.88 8.38
C LEU A 104 -15.99 -13.62 7.99
N LEU A 105 -15.06 -14.36 8.60
CA LEU A 105 -13.64 -14.06 8.56
C LEU A 105 -12.96 -14.50 7.26
N ARG A 106 -13.32 -15.66 6.69
CA ARG A 106 -12.66 -16.11 5.44
C ARG A 106 -12.98 -15.22 4.25
N PRO A 107 -14.24 -14.79 4.02
CA PRO A 107 -14.53 -13.87 2.93
C PRO A 107 -13.77 -12.55 3.09
N ILE A 108 -13.76 -11.95 4.28
CA ILE A 108 -12.99 -10.73 4.55
C ILE A 108 -11.50 -10.97 4.28
N ALA A 109 -10.92 -12.08 4.75
CA ALA A 109 -9.53 -12.41 4.48
C ALA A 109 -9.20 -12.56 2.97
N TYR A 110 -10.18 -12.94 2.15
CA TYR A 110 -10.02 -13.00 0.70
C TYR A 110 -10.14 -11.63 0.04
N ASP A 111 -10.96 -10.74 0.58
CA ASP A 111 -11.01 -9.34 0.18
C ASP A 111 -9.63 -8.68 0.49
N GLU A 112 -9.06 -8.89 1.68
CA GLU A 112 -7.70 -8.40 2.01
C GLU A 112 -6.60 -8.98 1.11
N LEU A 113 -6.77 -10.21 0.64
CA LEU A 113 -5.81 -10.81 -0.30
C LEU A 113 -5.86 -10.08 -1.65
N GLN A 114 -7.05 -9.65 -2.09
CA GLN A 114 -7.21 -8.83 -3.28
C GLN A 114 -6.66 -7.41 -3.05
N HIS A 115 -6.86 -6.83 -1.86
CA HIS A 115 -6.26 -5.54 -1.49
C HIS A 115 -4.74 -5.60 -1.56
N LEU A 116 -4.15 -6.64 -0.98
CA LEU A 116 -2.71 -6.92 -1.04
C LEU A 116 -2.21 -7.00 -2.49
N GLU A 117 -2.91 -7.72 -3.37
CA GLU A 117 -2.57 -7.79 -4.80
C GLU A 117 -2.67 -6.41 -5.48
N LYS A 118 -3.75 -5.65 -5.24
CA LYS A 118 -3.93 -4.30 -5.80
C LYS A 118 -2.78 -3.37 -5.38
N LEU A 119 -2.37 -3.41 -4.11
CA LEU A 119 -1.22 -2.63 -3.62
C LEU A 119 0.10 -3.09 -4.24
N ALA A 120 0.30 -4.40 -4.45
CA ALA A 120 1.48 -4.90 -5.17
C ALA A 120 1.54 -4.38 -6.60
N LEU A 121 0.39 -4.30 -7.28
CA LEU A 121 0.28 -3.74 -8.63
C LEU A 121 0.54 -2.21 -8.62
N ALA A 122 0.07 -1.48 -7.62
CA ALA A 122 0.40 -0.07 -7.43
C ALA A 122 1.89 0.17 -7.18
N LEU A 123 2.53 -0.65 -6.34
CA LEU A 123 3.99 -0.65 -6.12
C LEU A 123 4.75 -0.92 -7.43
N ARG A 124 4.34 -1.95 -8.18
CA ARG A 124 4.93 -2.24 -9.49
C ARG A 124 4.73 -1.09 -10.49
N HIS A 125 3.59 -0.41 -10.46
CA HIS A 125 3.31 0.76 -11.29
C HIS A 125 4.26 1.93 -10.99
N LEU A 126 4.67 2.08 -9.73
CA LEU A 126 5.68 3.07 -9.31
C LEU A 126 7.12 2.66 -9.66
N GLY A 127 7.32 1.45 -10.22
CA GLY A 127 8.63 0.94 -10.63
C GLY A 127 9.41 0.24 -9.52
N VAL A 128 8.76 -0.14 -8.42
CA VAL A 128 9.41 -0.87 -7.31
C VAL A 128 9.03 -2.36 -7.28
N ASP A 129 9.89 -3.18 -6.67
CA ASP A 129 9.63 -4.59 -6.37
C ASP A 129 8.74 -4.73 -5.12
N PRO A 130 7.51 -5.28 -5.20
CA PRO A 130 6.60 -5.38 -4.06
C PRO A 130 7.03 -6.48 -3.08
N ARG A 131 8.17 -6.28 -2.41
CA ARG A 131 8.65 -7.15 -1.32
C ARG A 131 7.78 -6.97 -0.09
N TYR A 132 7.49 -8.06 0.60
CA TYR A 132 6.74 -8.05 1.86
C TYR A 132 7.55 -7.46 3.01
N GLY A 133 7.49 -6.15 3.14
CA GLY A 133 8.04 -5.38 4.25
C GLY A 133 7.74 -3.90 4.08
N SER A 134 8.21 -3.11 5.03
CA SER A 134 8.07 -1.65 4.99
C SER A 134 9.30 -0.94 5.55
N LEU A 135 9.35 0.37 5.37
CA LEU A 135 10.41 1.22 5.91
C LEU A 135 10.03 1.69 7.32
N SER A 136 10.78 1.23 8.32
CA SER A 136 10.61 1.62 9.72
C SER A 136 11.85 2.35 10.23
N SER A 137 11.68 3.58 10.72
CA SER A 137 12.80 4.43 11.20
C SER A 137 13.98 4.52 10.22
N GLY A 138 13.67 4.65 8.93
CA GLY A 138 14.67 4.79 7.86
C GLY A 138 15.36 3.50 7.40
N HIS A 139 14.93 2.32 7.87
CA HIS A 139 15.50 1.03 7.46
C HIS A 139 14.41 0.07 6.99
N TRP A 140 14.75 -0.80 6.03
CA TRP A 140 13.85 -1.84 5.59
C TRP A 140 13.63 -2.88 6.69
N VAL A 141 12.37 -3.23 6.92
CA VAL A 141 11.96 -4.27 7.85
C VAL A 141 11.02 -5.21 7.11
N ASP A 142 11.45 -6.44 6.90
CA ASP A 142 10.57 -7.48 6.35
C ASP A 142 9.37 -7.70 7.29
N TRP A 143 8.24 -8.09 6.71
CA TRP A 143 7.05 -8.42 7.48
C TRP A 143 7.34 -9.56 8.45
N ARG A 144 6.76 -9.50 9.67
CA ARG A 144 7.02 -10.46 10.74
C ARG A 144 5.71 -11.00 11.31
N SER A 145 5.69 -12.30 11.60
CA SER A 145 4.52 -12.95 12.22
C SER A 145 4.15 -12.39 13.60
N ASN A 146 5.07 -11.69 14.28
CA ASN A 146 4.77 -11.03 15.55
C ASN A 146 3.98 -9.71 15.40
N PHE A 147 3.61 -9.32 14.18
CA PHE A 147 2.64 -8.25 13.93
C PHE A 147 1.20 -8.70 14.18
N ILE A 148 0.93 -10.00 14.10
CA ILE A 148 -0.40 -10.57 14.32
C ILE A 148 -0.75 -10.54 15.81
N ASN A 149 -1.97 -10.10 16.13
CA ASN A 149 -2.54 -10.25 17.48
C ASN A 149 -3.21 -11.62 17.63
N TYR A 150 -2.62 -12.47 18.46
CA TYR A 150 -3.07 -13.85 18.67
C TYR A 150 -4.11 -14.01 19.79
N THR A 151 -4.82 -12.95 20.19
CA THR A 151 -5.90 -13.04 21.19
C THR A 151 -6.95 -14.08 20.80
N SER A 152 -7.49 -14.81 21.78
CA SER A 152 -8.54 -15.81 21.61
C SER A 152 -9.90 -15.40 22.18
N GLU A 153 -9.97 -14.24 22.84
CA GLU A 153 -11.20 -13.74 23.44
C GLU A 153 -12.07 -13.08 22.37
N LEU A 154 -13.20 -13.71 22.00
CA LEU A 154 -14.05 -13.32 20.87
C LEU A 154 -14.37 -11.82 20.83
N CYS A 155 -14.81 -11.26 21.96
CA CYS A 155 -15.23 -9.85 22.00
C CYS A 155 -14.04 -8.89 21.88
N VAL A 156 -12.88 -9.26 22.44
CA VAL A 156 -11.65 -8.48 22.32
C VAL A 156 -11.14 -8.52 20.87
N LEU A 157 -11.20 -9.68 20.24
CA LEU A 157 -10.87 -9.88 18.83
C LEU A 157 -11.74 -9.00 17.93
N LEU A 158 -13.07 -9.04 18.11
CA LEU A 158 -13.98 -8.21 17.33
C LEU A 158 -13.74 -6.71 17.56
N ASP A 159 -13.44 -6.29 18.79
CA ASP A 159 -13.09 -4.90 19.10
C ASP A 159 -11.84 -4.43 18.35
N ILE A 160 -10.81 -5.28 18.29
CA ILE A 160 -9.57 -4.98 17.57
C ILE A 160 -9.85 -4.89 16.07
N ASN A 161 -10.49 -5.89 15.48
CA ASN A 161 -10.79 -5.89 14.06
C ASN A 161 -11.62 -4.66 13.66
N ILE A 162 -12.65 -4.30 14.42
CA ILE A 162 -13.46 -3.09 14.19
C ILE A 162 -12.59 -1.82 14.20
N ALA A 163 -11.67 -1.71 15.16
CA ALA A 163 -10.79 -0.56 15.26
C ALA A 163 -9.77 -0.49 14.12
N ASP A 164 -9.23 -1.64 13.72
CA ASP A 164 -8.26 -1.77 12.64
C ASP A 164 -8.90 -1.43 11.29
N GLU A 165 -10.10 -1.95 10.99
CA GLU A 165 -10.85 -1.62 9.77
C GLU A 165 -11.20 -0.12 9.70
N ALA A 166 -11.69 0.46 10.79
CA ALA A 166 -12.00 1.89 10.84
C ALA A 166 -10.75 2.77 10.64
N LYS A 167 -9.59 2.30 11.10
CA LYS A 167 -8.30 2.98 10.90
C LYS A 167 -7.85 2.85 9.45
N ALA A 168 -7.84 1.64 8.90
CA ALA A 168 -7.43 1.35 7.52
C ALA A 168 -8.25 2.18 6.52
N HIS A 169 -9.57 2.17 6.67
CA HIS A 169 -10.49 2.99 5.90
C HIS A 169 -10.07 4.47 5.81
N ARG A 170 -9.79 5.10 6.96
CA ARG A 170 -9.38 6.50 7.04
C ARG A 170 -8.00 6.71 6.39
N GLU A 171 -7.06 5.81 6.65
CA GLU A 171 -5.70 5.91 6.12
C GLU A 171 -5.67 5.76 4.60
N TYR A 172 -6.49 4.89 4.03
CA TYR A 172 -6.61 4.75 2.58
C TYR A 172 -7.15 6.00 1.91
N LEU A 173 -8.14 6.67 2.49
CA LEU A 173 -8.63 7.94 1.95
C LEU A 173 -7.61 9.06 2.07
N GLU A 174 -6.86 9.13 3.18
CA GLU A 174 -5.77 10.07 3.33
C GLU A 174 -4.67 9.81 2.28
N LEU A 175 -4.32 8.55 2.01
CA LEU A 175 -3.36 8.16 0.98
C LEU A 175 -3.86 8.50 -0.43
N ALA A 176 -5.13 8.23 -0.74
CA ALA A 176 -5.74 8.54 -2.03
C ALA A 176 -5.70 10.06 -2.32
N GLN A 177 -5.82 10.90 -1.31
CA GLN A 177 -5.69 12.36 -1.47
C GLN A 177 -4.24 12.80 -1.68
N ARG A 178 -3.26 12.06 -1.15
CA ARG A 178 -1.83 12.43 -1.17
C ARG A 178 -1.06 11.94 -2.39
N ILE A 179 -1.55 10.88 -3.06
CA ILE A 179 -0.92 10.29 -4.24
C ILE A 179 -1.73 10.71 -5.49
N PRO A 180 -1.30 11.72 -6.27
CA PRO A 180 -2.04 12.27 -7.40
C PRO A 180 -1.84 11.42 -8.68
N ILE A 181 -1.95 10.10 -8.57
CA ILE A 181 -1.87 9.15 -9.69
C ILE A 181 -3.24 8.48 -9.81
N PRO A 182 -4.05 8.82 -10.84
CA PRO A 182 -5.46 8.39 -10.92
C PRO A 182 -5.68 6.88 -10.72
N GLU A 183 -4.80 6.05 -11.29
CA GLU A 183 -4.86 4.60 -11.17
C GLU A 183 -4.69 4.13 -9.72
N ILE A 184 -3.77 4.74 -8.97
CA ILE A 184 -3.52 4.43 -7.56
C ILE A 184 -4.64 5.02 -6.69
N GLN A 185 -5.14 6.22 -7.01
CA GLN A 185 -6.28 6.80 -6.28
C GLN A 185 -7.53 5.92 -6.37
N CYS A 186 -7.79 5.35 -7.56
CA CYS A 186 -8.89 4.42 -7.75
C CYS A 186 -8.71 3.18 -6.87
N ILE A 187 -7.53 2.54 -6.92
CA ILE A 187 -7.19 1.38 -6.08
C ILE A 187 -7.43 1.67 -4.59
N LEU A 188 -6.88 2.77 -4.08
CA LEU A 188 -6.97 3.10 -2.66
C LEU A 188 -8.41 3.42 -2.23
N THR A 189 -9.22 4.04 -3.10
CA THR A 189 -10.62 4.36 -2.81
C THR A 189 -11.50 3.11 -2.83
N GLU A 190 -11.21 2.15 -3.71
CA GLU A 190 -11.88 0.85 -3.71
C GLU A 190 -11.59 0.08 -2.42
N ILE A 191 -10.32 -0.02 -2.03
CA ILE A 191 -9.92 -0.67 -0.78
C ILE A 191 -10.62 0.00 0.41
N ALA A 192 -10.62 1.34 0.48
CA ALA A 192 -11.33 2.07 1.53
C ALA A 192 -12.82 1.69 1.65
N ALA A 193 -13.51 1.53 0.51
CA ALA A 193 -14.93 1.14 0.52
C ALA A 193 -15.12 -0.29 1.03
N ASP A 194 -14.18 -1.19 0.76
CA ASP A 194 -14.17 -2.54 1.31
C ASP A 194 -13.90 -2.53 2.82
N GLU A 195 -12.97 -1.70 3.34
CA GLU A 195 -12.74 -1.58 4.79
C GLU A 195 -13.95 -1.04 5.55
N GLU A 196 -14.70 -0.11 4.95
CA GLU A 196 -15.97 0.36 5.51
C GLU A 196 -16.98 -0.80 5.60
N ARG A 197 -17.05 -1.65 4.57
CA ARG A 197 -17.89 -2.85 4.57
C ARG A 197 -17.43 -3.85 5.63
N HIS A 198 -16.13 -4.12 5.75
CA HIS A 198 -15.55 -5.01 6.76
C HIS A 198 -15.85 -4.53 8.17
N TYR A 199 -15.67 -3.23 8.43
CA TYR A 199 -16.06 -2.57 9.67
C TYR A 199 -17.51 -2.89 10.07
N TYR A 200 -18.45 -2.71 9.14
CA TYR A 200 -19.87 -2.97 9.43
C TYR A 200 -20.18 -4.45 9.67
N LEU A 201 -19.51 -5.37 8.96
CA LEU A 201 -19.64 -6.81 9.17
C LEU A 201 -19.16 -7.22 10.56
N PHE A 202 -17.99 -6.75 10.99
CA PHE A 202 -17.50 -7.00 12.34
C PHE A 202 -18.38 -6.34 13.42
N CYS A 203 -18.86 -5.12 13.17
CA CYS A 203 -19.81 -4.46 14.06
C CYS A 203 -21.09 -5.28 14.26
N GLN A 204 -21.65 -5.83 13.19
CA GLN A 204 -22.84 -6.68 13.25
C GLN A 204 -22.57 -7.94 14.07
N ALA A 205 -21.43 -8.60 13.83
CA ALA A 205 -21.02 -9.75 14.63
C ALA A 205 -20.87 -9.38 16.11
N LYS A 206 -20.26 -8.24 16.44
CA LYS A 206 -20.13 -7.76 17.82
C LYS A 206 -21.50 -7.52 18.46
N GLN A 207 -22.43 -6.87 17.76
CA GLN A 207 -23.81 -6.68 18.23
C GLN A 207 -24.50 -8.01 18.56
N GLN A 208 -24.29 -9.02 17.73
CA GLN A 208 -24.92 -10.33 17.91
C GLN A 208 -24.32 -11.13 19.07
N TYR A 209 -22.99 -11.10 19.27
CA TYR A 209 -22.31 -12.02 20.19
C TYR A 209 -21.75 -11.36 21.46
N CYS A 210 -21.60 -10.03 21.48
CA CYS A 210 -20.84 -9.30 22.51
C CYS A 210 -21.52 -8.04 23.05
N GLY A 211 -22.51 -7.47 22.34
CA GLY A 211 -23.20 -6.23 22.75
C GLY A 211 -22.88 -5.04 21.83
N GLU A 212 -23.08 -3.81 22.29
CA GLU A 212 -23.08 -2.61 21.43
C GLU A 212 -21.80 -2.43 20.58
N CYS A 213 -21.98 -2.09 19.30
CA CYS A 213 -20.89 -1.58 18.46
C CYS A 213 -20.74 -0.08 18.66
N ALA A 214 -19.50 0.42 18.60
CA ALA A 214 -19.25 1.87 18.55
C ALA A 214 -19.90 2.48 17.28
N PRO A 215 -20.28 3.76 17.28
CA PRO A 215 -20.85 4.41 16.10
C PRO A 215 -19.83 4.45 14.96
N GLY A 216 -20.32 4.14 13.74
CA GLY A 216 -19.50 4.02 12.52
C GLY A 216 -18.90 5.33 12.03
N PRO A 217 -17.82 5.26 11.23
CA PRO A 217 -17.32 6.42 10.52
C PRO A 217 -18.39 6.92 9.54
N SER A 218 -18.56 8.24 9.44
CA SER A 218 -19.39 8.85 8.40
C SER A 218 -18.49 9.43 7.32
N LEU A 219 -18.75 9.07 6.06
CA LEU A 219 -18.09 9.67 4.92
C LEU A 219 -19.06 10.25 3.89
N PRO A 220 -18.62 11.26 3.13
CA PRO A 220 -19.34 11.71 1.97
C PRO A 220 -19.26 10.66 0.84
N PRO A 221 -20.33 10.49 0.04
CA PRO A 221 -20.36 9.48 -1.02
C PRO A 221 -19.37 9.82 -2.12
N CYS A 222 -18.53 8.86 -2.52
CA CYS A 222 -17.80 8.92 -3.78
C CYS A 222 -18.73 8.55 -4.94
N SER A 223 -18.82 9.42 -5.94
CA SER A 223 -19.31 9.06 -7.27
C SER A 223 -18.16 8.38 -8.01
N PRO A 224 -18.35 7.18 -8.59
CA PRO A 224 -17.32 6.55 -9.40
C PRO A 224 -16.99 7.44 -10.62
N PRO A 225 -15.72 7.53 -11.05
CA PRO A 225 -15.38 8.20 -12.29
C PRO A 225 -16.06 7.48 -13.47
N PRO A 226 -16.49 8.21 -14.50
CA PRO A 226 -17.11 7.58 -15.66
C PRO A 226 -16.10 6.61 -16.31
N MET A 227 -16.58 5.39 -16.57
CA MET A 227 -15.87 4.40 -17.37
C MET A 227 -15.38 5.07 -18.66
N TYR A 228 -14.06 5.01 -18.89
CA TYR A 228 -13.46 5.49 -20.14
C TYR A 228 -14.11 4.73 -21.31
N THR A 229 -14.92 5.43 -22.09
CA THR A 229 -15.36 4.94 -23.39
C THR A 229 -14.28 5.29 -24.41
N PRO A 230 -13.78 4.32 -25.19
CA PRO A 230 -12.83 4.61 -26.25
C PRO A 230 -13.40 5.70 -27.18
N ILE A 231 -12.55 6.66 -27.56
CA ILE A 231 -12.88 7.65 -28.58
C ILE A 231 -13.25 6.89 -29.86
N GLU A 232 -14.51 7.02 -30.29
CA GLU A 232 -14.94 6.51 -31.58
C GLU A 232 -14.06 7.10 -32.68
N THR A 233 -13.33 6.24 -33.39
CA THR A 233 -12.62 6.61 -34.61
C THR A 233 -13.62 7.05 -35.68
N PRO A 234 -13.36 8.10 -36.46
CA PRO A 234 -14.25 8.50 -37.54
C PRO A 234 -14.39 7.37 -38.57
N GLU A 235 -15.63 7.02 -38.89
CA GLU A 235 -15.98 6.02 -39.89
C GLU A 235 -15.31 6.31 -41.24
N THR A 236 -14.63 5.31 -41.80
CA THR A 236 -14.18 5.30 -43.19
C THR A 236 -15.20 4.48 -44.01
N PRO A 237 -15.76 5.01 -45.11
CA PRO A 237 -16.71 4.24 -45.90
C PRO A 237 -15.99 3.30 -46.87
N GLY A 238 -16.38 2.02 -46.85
CA GLY A 238 -16.10 1.09 -47.95
C GLY A 238 -15.96 -0.38 -47.53
N THR A 239 -17.03 -1.15 -47.67
CA THR A 239 -16.94 -2.60 -47.86
C THR A 239 -16.56 -2.92 -49.31
N PRO A 240 -15.76 -3.97 -49.54
CA PRO A 240 -16.35 -5.09 -50.27
C PRO A 240 -15.98 -6.49 -49.72
N GLU A 241 -17.03 -7.30 -49.70
CA GLU A 241 -17.19 -8.77 -49.78
C GLU A 241 -16.05 -9.74 -49.38
N MET A 242 -16.43 -10.67 -48.49
CA MET A 242 -15.72 -11.90 -48.15
C MET A 242 -15.75 -12.95 -49.27
N PRO A 243 -14.66 -13.73 -49.48
CA PRO A 243 -14.72 -15.03 -50.12
C PRO A 243 -15.03 -16.17 -49.11
N PRO A 244 -15.43 -17.37 -49.59
CA PRO A 244 -16.22 -18.33 -48.83
C PRO A 244 -15.39 -19.25 -47.92
N ASN A 245 -16.15 -20.02 -47.15
CA ASN A 245 -15.86 -20.69 -45.88
C ASN A 245 -15.11 -22.05 -45.99
N LEU A 246 -14.56 -22.46 -44.83
CA LEU A 246 -14.26 -23.83 -44.31
C LEU A 246 -12.79 -24.36 -44.39
N PRO A 247 -12.35 -25.26 -43.47
CA PRO A 247 -13.10 -26.02 -42.45
C PRO A 247 -12.62 -25.86 -40.98
N GLY A 248 -13.39 -26.46 -40.06
CA GLY A 248 -13.21 -26.41 -38.60
C GLY A 248 -12.12 -27.34 -38.01
N PRO A 249 -12.31 -27.82 -36.77
CA PRO A 249 -11.40 -27.64 -35.65
C PRO A 249 -10.24 -28.64 -35.63
N HIS A 250 -9.05 -28.17 -35.20
CA HIS A 250 -8.00 -29.06 -34.72
C HIS A 250 -7.75 -28.84 -33.22
N GLU A 251 -7.83 -29.96 -32.52
CA GLU A 251 -7.65 -30.18 -31.11
C GLU A 251 -6.25 -29.81 -30.61
N GLY A 252 -6.18 -29.42 -29.33
CA GLY A 252 -5.17 -29.89 -28.38
C GLY A 252 -3.68 -29.70 -28.68
N GLY A 253 -3.02 -28.90 -27.85
CA GLY A 253 -1.56 -28.90 -27.75
C GLY A 253 -1.07 -28.24 -26.48
N LYS A 254 -0.78 -29.06 -25.47
CA LYS A 254 0.00 -28.70 -24.28
C LYS A 254 1.45 -28.37 -24.71
N GLY A 255 2.05 -27.39 -24.05
CA GLY A 255 3.49 -27.14 -24.00
C GLY A 255 3.81 -26.42 -22.72
#